data_AF-F4B5V5-F1
#
_entry.id   AF-F4B5V5-F1
#
_cell.length_a   1.000
_cell.length_b   1.000
_cell.length_c   1.000
_cell.angle_alpha   90.00
_cell.angle_beta   90.00
_cell.angle_gamma   90.00
#
_symmetry.space_group_name_H-M   'P 1'
#
loop_
_entity.id
_entity.type
_entity.pdbx_description
1 polymer ?
#
loop_
_entity_poly.entity_id
_entity_poly.type
_entity_poly.pdbx_seq_one_letter_code
_entity_poly.pdbx_strand_id
1 'polypeptide(L)'
;MPIEELSKVLEEIRKKAYDTKDAVLKDTTRFYTTLHNTINSEIAKAKKEGKKIDDIQKEFEDLLKKIDGLREKQKSMSTKDLRNALVSYTQKAEKLIKKIKG
;
A
#
# COMPACT_ATOMS: atom_id res chain seq x y z
N MET A 1 -13.10 -2.90 5.26
CA MET A 1 -12.71 -3.53 3.98
C MET A 1 -11.95 -4.80 4.29
N PRO A 2 -12.23 -5.93 3.63
CA PRO A 2 -11.54 -7.21 3.88
C PRO A 2 -10.07 -7.18 3.47
N ILE A 3 -9.24 -8.03 4.08
CA ILE A 3 -7.82 -8.17 3.72
C ILE A 3 -7.69 -8.79 2.33
N GLU A 4 -8.62 -9.65 1.95
CA GLU A 4 -8.68 -10.33 0.66
C GLU A 4 -8.78 -9.32 -0.49
N GLU A 5 -9.50 -8.22 -0.28
CA GLU A 5 -9.61 -7.14 -1.26
C GLU A 5 -8.26 -6.43 -1.46
N LEU A 6 -7.54 -6.16 -0.37
CA LEU A 6 -6.19 -5.62 -0.45
C LEU A 6 -5.25 -6.58 -1.17
N SER A 7 -5.25 -7.86 -0.81
CA SER A 7 -4.40 -8.89 -1.46
C SER A 7 -4.62 -8.95 -2.98
N LYS A 8 -5.87 -8.88 -3.45
CA LYS A 8 -6.19 -8.82 -4.89
C LYS A 8 -5.58 -7.59 -5.55
N VAL A 9 -5.72 -6.41 -4.93
CA VAL A 9 -5.11 -5.17 -5.44
C VAL A 9 -3.57 -5.28 -5.51
N LEU A 10 -2.93 -5.86 -4.50
CA LEU A 10 -1.47 -6.06 -4.51
C LEU A 10 -1.03 -6.96 -5.67
N GLU A 11 -1.76 -8.05 -5.91
CA GLU A 11 -1.45 -9.01 -6.97
C GLU A 11 -1.64 -8.42 -8.37
N GLU A 12 -2.77 -7.74 -8.59
CA GLU A 12 -3.08 -7.04 -9.84
C GLU A 12 -1.97 -6.05 -10.21
N ILE A 13 -1.56 -5.20 -9.27
CA ILE A 13 -0.50 -4.20 -9.48
C ILE A 13 0.84 -4.85 -9.85
N ARG A 14 1.20 -5.95 -9.18
CA ARG A 14 2.48 -6.65 -9.42
C ARG A 14 2.54 -7.29 -10.81
N LYS A 15 1.41 -7.82 -11.29
CA LYS A 15 1.32 -8.48 -12.60
C LYS A 15 1.14 -7.50 -13.75
N LYS A 16 0.58 -6.32 -13.48
CA LYS A 16 0.25 -5.34 -14.52
C LYS A 16 1.48 -4.72 -15.17
N ALA A 17 1.44 -4.64 -16.49
CA ALA A 17 2.30 -3.78 -17.29
C ALA A 17 1.63 -2.40 -17.42
N TYR A 18 2.45 -1.34 -17.35
CA TYR A 18 1.96 0.04 -17.40
C TYR A 18 2.57 0.76 -18.58
N ASP A 19 1.73 1.23 -19.48
CA ASP A 19 2.15 1.98 -20.67
C ASP A 19 2.17 3.49 -20.42
N THR A 20 1.41 3.97 -19.44
CA THR A 20 1.29 5.41 -19.12
C THR A 20 1.47 5.69 -17.64
N LYS A 21 1.93 6.91 -17.32
CA LYS A 21 2.02 7.40 -15.93
C LYS A 21 0.64 7.45 -15.28
N ASP A 22 -0.38 7.90 -16.03
CA ASP A 22 -1.76 7.98 -15.53
C ASP A 22 -2.31 6.63 -15.07
N ALA A 23 -1.99 5.55 -15.79
CA ALA A 23 -2.36 4.20 -15.38
C ALA A 23 -1.70 3.81 -14.05
N VAL A 24 -0.41 4.16 -13.86
CA VAL A 24 0.30 3.92 -12.59
C VAL A 24 -0.33 4.71 -11.46
N LEU A 25 -0.69 5.98 -11.70
CA LEU A 25 -1.31 6.84 -10.68
C LEU A 25 -2.69 6.37 -10.28
N LYS A 26 -3.52 5.95 -11.24
CA LYS A 26 -4.84 5.40 -10.97
C LYS A 26 -4.74 4.22 -10.01
N ASP A 27 -3.80 3.31 -10.27
CA ASP A 27 -3.58 2.16 -9.39
C ASP A 27 -2.87 2.54 -8.08
N THR A 28 -2.01 3.56 -8.07
CA THR A 28 -1.44 4.13 -6.83
C THR A 28 -2.54 4.71 -5.95
N THR A 29 -3.55 5.36 -6.54
CA THR A 29 -4.71 5.90 -5.84
C THR A 29 -5.60 4.81 -5.29
N ARG A 30 -5.93 3.82 -6.12
CA ARG A 30 -6.68 2.64 -5.67
C ARG A 30 -5.96 1.90 -4.54
N PHE A 31 -4.66 1.65 -4.70
CA PHE A 31 -3.82 1.00 -3.69
C PHE A 31 -3.83 1.75 -2.37
N TYR A 32 -3.60 3.06 -2.38
CA TYR A 32 -3.63 3.89 -1.18
C TYR A 32 -4.96 3.76 -0.43
N THR A 33 -6.09 3.92 -1.13
CA THR A 33 -7.41 3.88 -0.49
C THR A 33 -7.71 2.51 0.08
N THR A 34 -7.45 1.44 -0.67
CA THR A 34 -7.64 0.06 -0.20
C THR A 34 -6.73 -0.25 0.99
N LEU A 35 -5.44 0.12 0.90
CA LEU A 35 -4.47 -0.08 1.98
C LEU A 35 -4.88 0.68 3.23
N HIS A 36 -5.23 1.96 3.10
CA HIS A 36 -5.61 2.83 4.21
C HIS A 36 -6.81 2.26 4.96
N ASN A 37 -7.86 1.86 4.24
CA ASN A 37 -9.08 1.36 4.84
C ASN A 37 -8.90 -0.01 5.49
N THR A 38 -8.15 -0.91 4.83
CA THR A 38 -7.91 -2.26 5.36
C THR A 38 -6.99 -2.22 6.57
N ILE A 39 -5.82 -1.59 6.50
CA ILE A 39 -4.85 -1.62 7.60
C ILE A 39 -5.36 -0.89 8.83
N ASN A 40 -6.05 0.25 8.69
CA ASN A 40 -6.66 0.92 9.85
C ASN A 40 -7.71 0.05 10.54
N SER A 41 -8.53 -0.66 9.76
CA SER A 41 -9.50 -1.62 10.32
C SER A 41 -8.80 -2.72 11.13
N GLU A 42 -7.73 -3.30 10.59
CA GLU A 42 -7.01 -4.39 11.26
C GLU A 42 -6.21 -3.91 12.49
N ILE A 43 -5.59 -2.73 12.41
CA ILE A 43 -4.97 -2.04 13.56
C ILE A 43 -6.03 -1.82 14.66
N ALA A 44 -7.22 -1.33 14.32
CA ALA A 44 -8.28 -1.10 15.31
C ALA A 44 -8.75 -2.41 15.97
N LYS A 45 -8.87 -3.50 15.22
CA LYS A 45 -9.18 -4.84 15.77
C LYS A 45 -8.06 -5.32 16.69
N ALA A 46 -6.81 -5.26 16.25
CA ALA A 46 -5.65 -5.69 17.03
C ALA A 46 -5.51 -4.91 18.35
N LYS A 47 -5.78 -3.59 18.35
CA LYS A 47 -5.82 -2.78 19.58
C LYS A 47 -6.92 -3.25 20.54
N LYS A 48 -8.12 -3.58 20.04
CA LYS A 48 -9.21 -4.13 20.87
C LYS A 48 -8.85 -5.49 21.47
N GLU A 49 -8.03 -6.28 20.76
CA GLU A 49 -7.49 -7.56 21.23
C GLU A 49 -6.29 -7.41 22.19
N GLY A 50 -5.86 -6.18 22.49
CA GLY A 50 -4.73 -5.91 23.40
C GLY A 50 -3.35 -6.15 22.78
N LYS A 51 -3.25 -6.28 21.45
CA LYS A 51 -1.96 -6.44 20.74
C LYS A 51 -1.19 -5.11 20.73
N LYS A 52 0.12 -5.19 20.95
CA LYS A 52 1.04 -4.06 20.77
C LYS A 52 1.30 -3.86 19.28
N ILE A 53 0.79 -2.78 18.71
CA ILE A 53 0.86 -2.51 17.26
C ILE A 53 1.41 -1.13 16.92
N ASP A 54 2.05 -0.44 17.88
CA ASP A 54 2.58 0.91 17.70
C ASP A 54 3.65 0.99 16.61
N ASP A 55 4.57 0.02 16.56
CA ASP A 55 5.61 -0.01 15.53
C ASP A 55 5.02 -0.32 14.14
N ILE A 56 4.00 -1.18 14.08
CA ILE A 56 3.26 -1.46 12.85
C ILE A 56 2.55 -0.20 12.37
N GLN A 57 1.95 0.57 13.28
CA GLN A 57 1.28 1.83 12.95
C GLN A 57 2.27 2.85 12.38
N LYS A 58 3.47 2.99 12.97
CA LYS A 58 4.54 3.86 12.43
C LYS A 58 4.98 3.44 11.03
N GLU A 59 5.24 2.15 10.83
CA GLU A 59 5.64 1.63 9.51
C GLU A 59 4.55 1.84 8.45
N PHE A 60 3.29 1.74 8.85
CA PHE A 60 2.14 1.99 7.99
C PHE A 60 2.01 3.47 7.61
N GLU A 61 2.13 4.39 8.58
CA GLU A 61 2.12 5.84 8.32
C GLU A 61 3.27 6.25 7.40
N ASP A 62 4.46 5.69 7.58
CA ASP A 62 5.61 5.91 6.70
C ASP A 62 5.37 5.37 5.28
N LEU A 63 4.65 4.25 5.15
CA LEU A 63 4.28 3.71 3.85
C LEU A 63 3.29 4.64 3.13
N LEU A 64 2.29 5.17 3.84
CA LEU A 64 1.33 6.13 3.28
C LEU A 64 2.05 7.38 2.76
N LYS A 65 2.95 7.97 3.56
CA LYS A 65 3.77 9.13 3.14
C LYS A 65 4.59 8.84 1.89
N LYS A 66 5.14 7.64 1.76
CA LYS A 66 5.91 7.22 0.57
C LYS A 66 5.03 7.07 -0.66
N ILE A 67 3.79 6.61 -0.50
CA ILE A 67 2.81 6.50 -1.58
C ILE A 67 2.37 7.89 -2.03
N ASP A 68 2.09 8.81 -1.11
CA ASP A 68 1.73 10.19 -1.43
C ASP A 68 2.89 10.92 -2.13
N GLY A 69 4.11 10.78 -1.62
CA GLY A 69 5.31 11.34 -2.27
C GLY A 69 5.56 10.79 -3.67
N LEU A 70 5.10 9.57 -3.99
CA LEU A 70 5.16 9.02 -5.35
C LEU A 70 4.22 9.78 -6.30
N ARG A 71 3.03 10.16 -5.82
CA ARG A 71 2.06 10.96 -6.59
C ARG A 71 2.58 12.36 -6.85
N GLU A 72 3.32 12.96 -5.94
CA GLU A 72 3.92 14.29 -6.12
C GLU A 72 5.08 14.26 -7.13
N LYS A 73 5.95 13.25 -7.01
CA LYS A 73 7.17 13.11 -7.84
C LYS A 73 6.93 12.49 -9.21
N GLN A 74 5.68 12.16 -9.55
CA GLN A 74 5.31 11.53 -10.82
C GLN A 74 5.81 12.26 -12.07
N LYS A 75 5.88 13.60 -12.02
CA LYS A 75 6.25 14.42 -13.18
C LYS A 75 7.72 14.20 -13.55
N SER A 76 8.57 14.07 -12.54
CA SER A 76 10.02 13.86 -12.67
C SER A 76 10.47 12.41 -12.84
N MET A 77 9.58 11.42 -12.65
CA MET A 77 9.93 10.00 -12.74
C MET A 77 9.46 9.37 -14.05
N SER A 78 10.17 8.36 -14.55
CA SER A 78 9.69 7.57 -15.68
C SER A 78 8.53 6.66 -15.27
N THR A 79 7.72 6.20 -16.24
CA THR A 79 6.66 5.20 -15.98
C THR A 79 7.24 3.94 -15.33
N LYS A 80 8.44 3.52 -15.76
CA LYS A 80 9.15 2.35 -15.21
C LYS A 80 9.53 2.56 -13.74
N ASP A 81 10.04 3.74 -13.39
CA ASP A 81 10.43 4.03 -12.00
C ASP A 81 9.22 4.13 -11.09
N LEU A 82 8.13 4.75 -11.56
CA LEU A 82 6.86 4.81 -10.83
C LEU A 82 6.30 3.41 -10.59
N ARG A 83 6.31 2.55 -11.62
CA ARG A 83 5.91 1.14 -11.50
C ARG A 83 6.76 0.42 -10.46
N ASN A 84 8.08 0.54 -10.54
CA ASN A 84 8.99 -0.16 -9.62
C ASN A 84 8.77 0.28 -8.17
N ALA A 85 8.60 1.58 -7.94
CA ALA A 85 8.29 2.11 -6.61
C ALA A 85 6.93 1.59 -6.10
N LEU A 86 5.89 1.65 -6.92
CA LEU A 86 4.57 1.13 -6.58
C LEU A 86 4.63 -0.36 -6.23
N VAL A 87 5.30 -1.19 -7.05
CA VAL A 87 5.50 -2.62 -6.77
C VAL A 87 6.25 -2.83 -5.45
N SER A 88 7.31 -2.08 -5.17
CA SER A 88 8.01 -2.13 -3.88
C SER A 88 7.09 -1.80 -2.70
N TYR A 89 6.19 -0.83 -2.85
CA TYR A 89 5.22 -0.46 -1.82
C TYR A 89 4.17 -1.55 -1.61
N THR A 90 3.76 -2.25 -2.67
CA THR A 90 2.87 -3.43 -2.51
C THR A 90 3.53 -4.54 -1.71
N GLN A 91 4.85 -4.73 -1.81
CA GLN A 91 5.58 -5.71 -1.01
C GLN A 91 5.66 -5.31 0.46
N LYS A 92 5.85 -4.01 0.73
CA LYS A 92 5.82 -3.47 2.10
C LYS A 92 4.44 -3.63 2.74
N ALA A 93 3.37 -3.33 2.00
CA ALA A 93 2.00 -3.56 2.45
C ALA A 93 1.75 -5.03 2.82
N GLU A 94 2.20 -5.99 2.00
CA GLU A 94 2.04 -7.41 2.31
C GLU A 94 2.78 -7.81 3.60
N LYS A 95 3.98 -7.27 3.83
CA LYS A 95 4.73 -7.50 5.08
C LYS A 95 3.98 -6.94 6.30
N LEU A 96 3.37 -5.76 6.18
CA LEU A 96 2.54 -5.17 7.26
C LEU A 96 1.34 -6.06 7.60
N ILE A 97 0.62 -6.57 6.59
CA ILE A 97 -0.51 -7.48 6.80
C ILE A 97 -0.07 -8.72 7.58
N LYS A 98 1.07 -9.33 7.21
CA LYS A 98 1.61 -10.50 7.91
C LYS A 98 1.92 -10.18 9.37
N LYS A 99 2.56 -9.04 9.65
CA LYS A 99 2.85 -8.58 11.02
C LYS A 99 1.59 -8.37 11.86
N ILE A 100 0.50 -7.87 11.27
CA ILE A 100 -0.76 -7.62 11.99
C ILE A 100 -1.48 -8.92 12.33
N LYS A 101 -1.48 -9.89 11.41
CA LYS A 101 -2.13 -11.18 11.62
C LYS A 101 -1.44 -12.03 12.70
N GLY A 102 -0.14 -11.86 12.89
CA GLY A 102 0.68 -12.70 13.77
C GLY A 102 1.23 -13.89 13.02
#